data_AF-A0A947BP72-F1
#
_entry.id   AF-A0A947BP72-F1
#
_cell.length_a   1.000
_cell.length_b   1.000
_cell.length_c   1.000
_cell.angle_alpha   90.00
_cell.angle_beta   90.00
_cell.angle_gamma   90.00
#
_symmetry.space_group_name_H-M   'P 1'
#
loop_
_entity.id
_entity.type
_entity.pdbx_description
1 polymer ?
#
loop_
_entity_poly.entity_id
_entity_poly.type
_entity_poly.pdbx_seq_one_letter_code
_entity_poly.pdbx_strand_id
1 'polypeptide(L)'
;GDEGSGTVIADRLIELLNASESEILVESAYFIISDELLQGVAPLLERNIRIDVLTNSLATNDVWTIHAGYTRNRKAMLLRGIRLYEFRPDASSCRQLLENDVLDCPDIKFSLHSKSVVFDRNVVYVGSFNINPRSRYLNTETALIVHSPALAERIARDIEENMRPENSWQVVLNDAGELEWHARTDGVDSVVPHEPDTSIWTRIKSYIFSLFSVEKYL
;
A
#
# COMPACT_ATOMS: atom_id res chain seq x y z
N GLY A 1 -29.48 -12.83 -3.08
CA GLY A 1 -29.51 -11.73 -2.11
C GLY A 1 -28.69 -10.62 -2.70
N ASP A 2 -29.09 -9.37 -2.50
CA ASP A 2 -28.35 -8.22 -3.04
C ASP A 2 -26.96 -8.18 -2.40
N GLU A 3 -25.93 -8.57 -3.17
CA GLU A 3 -24.55 -8.52 -2.69
C GLU A 3 -24.14 -7.04 -2.61
N GLY A 4 -23.66 -6.62 -1.44
CA GLY A 4 -23.22 -5.24 -1.25
C GLY A 4 -22.14 -4.85 -2.26
N SER A 5 -22.17 -3.60 -2.74
CA SER A 5 -21.23 -3.06 -3.74
C SER A 5 -19.75 -3.39 -3.48
N GLY A 6 -19.32 -3.38 -2.22
CA GLY A 6 -17.97 -3.76 -1.82
C GLY A 6 -17.60 -5.22 -2.15
N THR A 7 -18.52 -6.16 -1.96
CA THR A 7 -18.32 -7.58 -2.32
C THR A 7 -18.11 -7.73 -3.82
N VAL A 8 -18.97 -7.10 -4.63
CA VAL A 8 -18.90 -7.15 -6.09
C VAL A 8 -17.56 -6.60 -6.59
N ILE A 9 -17.11 -5.48 -6.02
CA ILE A 9 -15.80 -4.89 -6.38
C ILE A 9 -14.66 -5.82 -5.97
N ALA A 10 -14.70 -6.35 -4.75
CA ALA A 10 -13.65 -7.23 -4.25
C ALA A 10 -13.53 -8.52 -5.08
N ASP A 11 -14.65 -9.12 -5.47
CA ASP A 11 -14.66 -10.34 -6.29
C ASP A 11 -14.13 -10.04 -7.70
N ARG A 12 -14.48 -8.89 -8.28
CA ARG A 12 -13.93 -8.46 -9.56
C ARG A 12 -12.43 -8.18 -9.50
N LEU A 13 -11.92 -7.62 -8.41
CA LEU A 13 -10.48 -7.45 -8.21
C LEU A 13 -9.78 -8.81 -8.07
N ILE A 14 -10.37 -9.78 -7.38
CA ILE A 14 -9.84 -11.15 -7.27
C ILE A 14 -9.78 -11.84 -8.64
N GLU A 15 -10.80 -11.67 -9.49
CA GLU A 15 -10.77 -12.17 -10.87
C GLU A 15 -9.59 -11.59 -11.67
N LEU A 16 -9.37 -10.27 -11.57
CA LEU A 16 -8.26 -9.59 -12.25
C LEU A 16 -6.89 -10.02 -11.71
N LEU A 17 -6.76 -10.19 -10.38
CA LEU A 17 -5.56 -10.73 -9.76
C LEU A 17 -5.23 -12.13 -10.32
N ASN A 18 -6.23 -13.00 -10.39
CA ASN A 18 -6.04 -14.38 -10.87
C ASN A 18 -5.69 -14.46 -12.36
N ALA A 19 -6.21 -13.50 -13.15
CA ALA A 19 -5.93 -13.39 -14.58
C ALA A 19 -4.59 -12.70 -14.90
N SER A 20 -3.91 -12.13 -13.92
CA SER A 20 -2.65 -11.41 -14.16
C SER A 20 -1.53 -12.38 -14.54
N GLU A 21 -0.62 -11.91 -15.40
CA GLU A 21 0.45 -12.73 -15.98
C GLU A 21 1.86 -12.26 -15.64
N SER A 22 2.04 -10.99 -15.30
CA SER A 22 3.37 -10.38 -15.15
C SER A 22 3.51 -9.54 -13.89
N GLU A 23 2.58 -8.61 -13.63
CA GLU A 23 2.69 -7.70 -12.50
C GLU A 23 1.36 -7.10 -12.03
N ILE A 24 1.34 -6.77 -10.74
CA ILE A 24 0.25 -6.10 -10.07
C ILE A 24 0.86 -4.97 -9.23
N LEU A 25 0.46 -3.73 -9.51
CA LEU A 25 0.84 -2.57 -8.74
C LEU A 25 -0.36 -2.07 -7.96
N VAL A 26 -0.24 -1.98 -6.63
CA VAL A 26 -1.30 -1.56 -5.72
C VAL A 26 -0.90 -0.24 -5.08
N GLU A 27 -1.77 0.76 -5.16
CA GLU A 27 -1.66 1.99 -4.38
C GLU A 27 -2.95 2.18 -3.57
N SER A 28 -2.85 2.08 -2.25
CA SER A 28 -4.00 2.24 -1.36
C SER A 28 -3.61 2.97 -0.09
N ALA A 29 -4.33 4.06 0.21
CA ALA A 29 -4.18 4.81 1.46
C ALA A 29 -4.26 3.92 2.70
N TYR A 30 -5.18 2.94 2.66
CA TYR A 30 -5.36 1.93 3.70
C TYR A 30 -5.27 0.54 3.08
N PHE A 31 -4.27 -0.23 3.51
CA PHE A 31 -4.02 -1.57 2.98
C PHE A 31 -3.94 -2.58 4.12
N ILE A 32 -5.00 -3.36 4.30
CA ILE A 32 -5.11 -4.46 5.27
C ILE A 32 -5.44 -5.72 4.50
N ILE A 33 -4.45 -6.60 4.33
CA ILE A 33 -4.64 -7.91 3.73
C ILE A 33 -4.99 -8.94 4.80
N SER A 34 -6.04 -9.72 4.57
CA SER A 34 -6.40 -10.85 5.43
C SER A 34 -5.50 -12.06 5.15
N ASP A 35 -5.40 -12.99 6.11
CA ASP A 35 -4.67 -14.25 5.92
C ASP A 35 -5.22 -15.06 4.73
N GLU A 36 -6.53 -15.02 4.50
CA GLU A 36 -7.20 -15.68 3.38
C GLU A 36 -6.78 -15.07 2.03
N LEU A 37 -6.82 -13.73 1.90
CA LEU A 37 -6.40 -13.06 0.67
C LEU A 37 -4.90 -13.25 0.42
N LEU A 38 -4.09 -13.23 1.49
CA LEU A 38 -2.65 -13.48 1.40
C LEU A 38 -2.32 -14.92 0.95
N GLN A 39 -3.13 -15.90 1.36
CA GLN A 39 -3.05 -17.27 0.82
C GLN A 39 -3.53 -17.33 -0.64
N GLY A 40 -4.61 -16.60 -0.97
CA GLY A 40 -5.17 -16.53 -2.32
C GLY A 40 -4.19 -15.98 -3.38
N VAL A 41 -3.28 -15.09 -2.99
CA VAL A 41 -2.25 -14.54 -3.92
C VAL A 41 -0.98 -15.40 -4.01
N ALA A 42 -0.82 -16.43 -3.16
CA ALA A 42 0.38 -17.29 -3.18
C ALA A 42 0.62 -17.96 -4.55
N PRO A 43 -0.41 -18.50 -5.26
CA PRO A 43 -0.22 -19.06 -6.60
C PRO A 43 0.23 -18.03 -7.64
N LEU A 44 0.02 -16.73 -7.41
CA LEU A 44 0.51 -15.69 -8.32
C LEU A 44 2.02 -15.51 -8.16
N LEU A 45 2.47 -15.45 -6.91
CA LEU A 45 3.87 -15.30 -6.53
C LEU A 45 4.70 -16.51 -6.97
N GLU A 46 4.15 -17.72 -6.86
CA GLU A 46 4.76 -18.96 -7.38
C GLU A 46 4.94 -18.97 -8.91
N ARG A 47 4.09 -18.24 -9.65
CA ARG A 47 4.22 -18.02 -11.09
C ARG A 47 5.18 -16.87 -11.44
N ASN A 48 5.90 -16.33 -10.46
CA ASN A 48 6.78 -15.16 -10.59
C ASN A 48 6.04 -13.88 -11.00
N ILE A 49 4.75 -13.75 -10.67
CA ILE A 49 4.03 -12.49 -10.85
C ILE A 49 4.51 -11.51 -9.78
N ARG A 50 4.94 -10.34 -10.23
CA ARG A 50 5.46 -9.27 -9.38
C ARG A 50 4.31 -8.53 -8.70
N ILE A 51 4.29 -8.49 -7.37
CA ILE A 51 3.27 -7.75 -6.62
C ILE A 51 3.94 -6.66 -5.78
N ASP A 52 3.62 -5.41 -6.10
CA ASP A 52 4.12 -4.24 -5.38
C ASP A 52 2.96 -3.51 -4.72
N VAL A 53 3.15 -3.16 -3.45
CA VAL A 53 2.15 -2.44 -2.67
C VAL A 53 2.76 -1.16 -2.14
N LEU A 54 2.14 -0.04 -2.51
CA LEU A 54 2.39 1.28 -1.97
C LEU A 54 1.23 1.66 -1.03
N THR A 55 1.57 1.99 0.22
CA THR A 55 0.61 2.43 1.24
C THR A 55 1.22 3.48 2.15
N ASN A 56 0.39 4.13 2.97
CA ASN A 56 0.88 5.12 3.93
C ASN A 56 1.74 4.45 5.02
N SER A 57 2.89 5.04 5.32
CA SER A 57 3.66 4.74 6.53
C SER A 57 2.92 5.17 7.80
N LEU A 58 3.36 4.71 8.98
CA LEU A 58 2.82 5.18 10.26
C LEU A 58 2.93 6.71 10.42
N ALA A 59 3.92 7.35 9.81
CA ALA A 59 4.11 8.80 9.87
C ALA A 59 3.07 9.57 9.01
N THR A 60 2.62 8.96 7.92
CA THR A 60 1.64 9.52 6.96
C THR A 60 0.20 9.00 7.14
N ASN A 61 0.00 8.02 8.03
CA ASN A 61 -1.30 7.47 8.35
C ASN A 61 -1.96 8.28 9.48
N ASP A 62 -3.17 8.75 9.26
CA ASP A 62 -3.98 9.50 10.23
C ASP A 62 -4.75 8.58 11.18
N VAL A 63 -4.90 7.29 10.82
CA VAL A 63 -5.63 6.30 11.61
C VAL A 63 -4.70 5.16 12.03
N TRP A 64 -4.11 5.29 13.21
CA TRP A 64 -3.14 4.33 13.76
C TRP A 64 -3.68 2.88 13.86
N THR A 65 -4.98 2.67 14.01
CA THR A 65 -5.58 1.32 14.04
C THR A 65 -5.52 0.63 12.68
N ILE A 66 -5.68 1.39 11.59
CA ILE A 66 -5.56 0.87 10.23
C ILE A 66 -4.12 0.44 9.98
N HIS A 67 -3.16 1.28 10.38
CA HIS A 67 -1.75 0.94 10.30
C HIS A 67 -1.42 -0.32 11.12
N ALA A 68 -1.96 -0.46 12.33
CA ALA A 68 -1.78 -1.67 13.13
C ALA A 68 -2.30 -2.93 12.40
N GLY A 69 -3.47 -2.86 11.76
CA GLY A 69 -4.02 -3.93 10.92
C GLY A 69 -3.11 -4.30 9.75
N TYR A 70 -2.56 -3.30 9.06
CA TYR A 70 -1.55 -3.50 8.01
C TYR A 70 -0.29 -4.20 8.55
N THR A 71 0.29 -3.70 9.64
CA THR A 71 1.57 -4.19 10.17
C THR A 71 1.54 -5.66 10.59
N ARG A 72 0.38 -6.16 11.00
CA ARG A 72 0.18 -7.56 11.41
C ARG A 72 0.64 -8.54 10.34
N ASN A 73 0.35 -8.27 9.07
CA ASN A 73 0.72 -9.13 7.95
C ASN A 73 1.94 -8.65 7.15
N ARG A 74 2.57 -7.53 7.55
CA ARG A 74 3.77 -6.97 6.86
C ARG A 74 4.86 -8.01 6.63
N LYS A 75 5.34 -8.67 7.69
CA LYS A 75 6.40 -9.69 7.58
C LYS A 75 5.94 -10.90 6.75
N ALA A 76 4.68 -11.31 6.89
CA ALA A 76 4.11 -12.44 6.15
C ALA A 76 3.98 -12.15 4.64
N MET A 77 3.78 -10.90 4.25
CA MET A 77 3.81 -10.45 2.86
C MET A 77 5.22 -10.48 2.28
N LEU A 78 6.18 -9.88 2.99
CA LEU A 78 7.59 -9.85 2.56
C LEU A 78 8.16 -11.26 2.39
N LEU A 79 7.87 -12.17 3.32
CA LEU A 79 8.29 -13.57 3.24
C LEU A 79 7.72 -14.31 2.03
N ARG A 80 6.57 -13.87 1.48
CA ARG A 80 5.97 -14.46 0.27
C ARG A 80 6.46 -13.79 -1.02
N GLY A 81 7.28 -12.74 -0.93
CA GLY A 81 7.82 -12.03 -2.10
C GLY A 81 7.00 -10.81 -2.54
N ILE A 82 5.99 -10.40 -1.77
CA ILE A 82 5.31 -9.12 -2.02
C ILE A 82 6.25 -7.99 -1.62
N ARG A 83 6.42 -6.99 -2.50
CA ARG A 83 7.28 -5.83 -2.26
C ARG A 83 6.47 -4.69 -1.65
N LEU A 84 6.93 -4.18 -0.51
CA LEU A 84 6.19 -3.16 0.24
C LEU A 84 6.93 -1.83 0.22
N TYR A 85 6.17 -0.77 -0.06
CA TYR A 85 6.63 0.62 -0.06
C TYR A 85 5.71 1.44 0.84
N GLU A 86 6.31 2.12 1.80
CA GLU A 86 5.61 2.94 2.79
C GLU A 86 5.90 4.42 2.51
N PHE A 87 4.87 5.15 2.12
CA PHE A 87 4.99 6.53 1.67
C PHE A 87 5.48 7.46 2.77
N ARG A 88 6.39 8.37 2.40
CA ARG A 88 7.08 9.26 3.34
C ARG A 88 6.37 10.61 3.49
N PRO A 89 6.39 11.21 4.69
CA PRO A 89 5.85 12.56 4.88
C PRO A 89 6.68 13.63 4.19
N ASP A 90 7.98 13.39 4.00
CA ASP A 90 8.93 14.30 3.35
C ASP A 90 9.19 13.94 1.87
N ALA A 91 8.28 13.18 1.25
CA ALA A 91 8.42 12.71 -0.12
C ALA A 91 8.77 13.85 -1.09
N SER A 92 9.81 13.64 -1.90
CA SER A 92 10.23 14.62 -2.91
C SER A 92 9.13 14.94 -3.94
N SER A 93 8.21 14.01 -4.19
CA SER A 93 7.04 14.21 -5.05
C SER A 93 6.09 15.29 -4.54
N CYS A 94 6.04 15.54 -3.22
CA CYS A 94 5.32 16.70 -2.66
C CYS A 94 5.86 18.02 -3.21
N ARG A 95 7.20 18.17 -3.32
CA ARG A 95 7.86 19.37 -3.84
C ARG A 95 7.55 19.61 -5.33
N GLN A 96 7.28 18.56 -6.10
CA GLN A 96 6.87 18.69 -7.50
C GLN A 96 5.40 19.08 -7.66
N LEU A 97 4.52 18.68 -6.73
CA LEU A 97 3.07 18.96 -6.80
C LEU A 97 2.72 20.34 -6.23
N LEU A 98 3.50 20.83 -5.27
CA LEU A 98 3.38 22.19 -4.75
C LEU A 98 4.30 23.11 -5.56
N GLU A 99 3.92 23.41 -6.81
CA GLU A 99 4.62 24.37 -7.71
C GLU A 99 4.74 25.81 -7.15
N ASN A 100 4.32 26.05 -5.90
CA ASN A 100 4.39 27.35 -5.26
C ASN A 100 5.22 27.23 -3.99
N ASP A 101 6.34 27.96 -3.94
CA ASP A 101 7.27 28.22 -2.81
C ASP A 101 6.60 28.81 -1.53
N VAL A 102 5.29 28.63 -1.36
CA VAL A 102 4.48 29.20 -0.29
C VAL A 102 4.38 28.26 0.91
N LEU A 103 4.64 26.95 0.72
CA LEU A 103 4.49 25.94 1.76
C LEU A 103 5.66 24.95 1.73
N ASP A 104 6.44 24.93 2.81
CA ASP A 104 7.45 23.88 3.01
C ASP A 104 6.72 22.54 3.26
N CYS A 105 6.97 21.55 2.39
CA CYS A 105 6.47 20.17 2.57
C CYS A 105 6.70 19.60 3.99
N PRO A 106 7.79 19.89 4.73
CA PRO A 106 7.90 19.39 6.11
C PRO A 106 6.81 19.89 7.08
N ASP A 107 6.12 21.00 6.80
CA ASP A 107 5.02 21.51 7.64
C ASP A 107 3.65 20.90 7.29
N ILE A 108 3.54 20.17 6.17
CA ILE A 108 2.30 19.52 5.74
C ILE A 108 2.54 18.02 5.64
N LYS A 109 1.82 17.24 6.46
CA LYS A 109 1.84 15.77 6.33
C LYS A 109 1.21 15.36 5.00
N PHE A 110 2.05 15.15 3.98
CA PHE A 110 1.63 14.64 2.70
C PHE A 110 1.35 13.14 2.81
N SER A 111 0.15 12.71 2.42
CA SER A 111 -0.28 11.32 2.52
C SER A 111 -1.03 10.87 1.27
N LEU A 112 -1.03 9.56 1.02
CA LEU A 112 -1.81 8.97 -0.04
C LEU A 112 -3.29 9.02 0.32
N HIS A 113 -4.12 9.41 -0.65
CA HIS A 113 -5.56 9.21 -0.60
C HIS A 113 -6.09 8.44 -1.82
N SER A 114 -5.20 7.97 -2.69
CA SER A 114 -5.53 7.14 -3.84
C SER A 114 -5.98 5.73 -3.43
N LYS A 115 -6.79 5.11 -4.29
CA LYS A 115 -7.09 3.68 -4.31
C LYS A 115 -7.10 3.24 -5.76
N SER A 116 -5.98 2.68 -6.19
CA SER A 116 -5.82 2.21 -7.56
C SER A 116 -5.04 0.90 -7.60
N VAL A 117 -5.33 0.08 -8.61
CA VAL A 117 -4.61 -1.15 -8.87
C VAL A 117 -4.37 -1.25 -10.37
N VAL A 118 -3.13 -1.48 -10.77
CA VAL A 118 -2.76 -1.73 -12.17
C VAL A 118 -2.43 -3.21 -12.32
N PHE A 119 -3.00 -3.85 -13.33
CA PHE A 119 -2.76 -5.24 -13.70
C PHE A 119 -2.09 -5.29 -15.07
N ASP A 120 -0.88 -5.86 -15.13
CA ASP A 120 -0.07 -6.08 -16.34
C ASP A 120 0.08 -4.86 -17.25
N ARG A 121 -0.01 -3.64 -16.69
CA ARG A 121 -0.05 -2.37 -17.45
C ARG A 121 -1.11 -2.33 -18.55
N ASN A 122 -2.17 -3.12 -18.43
CA ASN A 122 -3.25 -3.24 -19.42
C ASN A 122 -4.61 -2.84 -18.85
N VAL A 123 -4.84 -3.14 -17.58
CA VAL A 123 -6.09 -2.86 -16.88
C VAL A 123 -5.78 -2.03 -15.65
N VAL A 124 -6.60 -1.02 -15.40
CA VAL A 124 -6.52 -0.22 -14.18
C VAL A 124 -7.86 -0.18 -13.47
N TYR A 125 -7.82 -0.38 -12.17
CA TYR A 125 -8.88 -0.08 -11.24
C TYR A 125 -8.61 1.28 -10.58
N VAL A 126 -9.63 2.13 -10.49
CA VAL A 126 -9.64 3.35 -9.68
C VAL A 126 -10.99 3.44 -8.96
N GLY A 127 -11.01 3.76 -7.68
CA GLY A 127 -12.26 3.88 -6.96
C GLY A 127 -12.13 4.34 -5.52
N SER A 128 -13.16 4.07 -4.73
CA SER A 128 -13.18 4.37 -3.30
C SER A 128 -12.77 3.18 -2.42
N PHE A 129 -12.79 1.96 -2.98
CA PHE A 129 -12.49 0.72 -2.25
C PHE A 129 -11.04 0.71 -1.79
N ASN A 130 -10.82 0.84 -0.47
CA ASN A 130 -9.54 0.50 0.12
C ASN A 130 -9.43 -1.02 0.21
N ILE A 131 -8.22 -1.57 0.09
CA ILE A 131 -8.02 -3.00 0.30
C ILE A 131 -8.04 -3.27 1.80
N ASN A 132 -9.24 -3.33 2.39
CA ASN A 132 -9.48 -3.69 3.78
C ASN A 132 -10.85 -4.38 3.96
N PRO A 133 -11.07 -5.09 5.09
CA PRO A 133 -12.35 -5.77 5.34
C PRO A 133 -13.55 -4.82 5.37
N ARG A 134 -13.38 -3.61 5.93
CA ARG A 134 -14.47 -2.63 6.01
C ARG A 134 -15.01 -2.21 4.63
N SER A 135 -14.16 -1.94 3.65
CA SER A 135 -14.59 -1.62 2.27
C SER A 135 -15.33 -2.78 1.62
N ARG A 136 -14.97 -4.03 1.93
CA ARG A 136 -15.69 -5.22 1.41
C ARG A 136 -17.09 -5.38 2.02
N TYR A 137 -17.23 -5.23 3.33
CA TYR A 137 -18.43 -5.69 4.03
C TYR A 137 -19.34 -4.58 4.57
N LEU A 138 -18.84 -3.35 4.73
CA LEU A 138 -19.54 -2.31 5.50
C LEU A 138 -19.78 -1.02 4.72
N ASN A 139 -18.89 -0.68 3.77
CA ASN A 139 -19.01 0.57 3.01
C ASN A 139 -19.78 0.37 1.69
N THR A 140 -20.39 1.44 1.22
CA THR A 140 -20.81 1.58 -0.18
C THR A 140 -19.63 2.10 -0.98
N GLU A 141 -19.18 1.32 -1.96
CA GLU A 141 -17.97 1.58 -2.71
C GLU A 141 -18.28 1.78 -4.19
N THR A 142 -17.50 2.60 -4.88
CA THR A 142 -17.59 2.80 -6.34
C THR A 142 -16.26 2.45 -6.97
N ALA A 143 -16.34 1.79 -8.14
CA ALA A 143 -15.20 1.30 -8.89
C ALA A 143 -15.33 1.68 -10.36
N LEU A 144 -14.22 2.10 -10.95
CA LEU A 144 -14.04 2.16 -12.39
C LEU A 144 -12.92 1.20 -12.77
N ILE A 145 -13.23 0.23 -13.63
CA ILE A 145 -12.25 -0.68 -14.22
C ILE A 145 -12.11 -0.30 -15.69
N VAL A 146 -10.91 0.12 -16.08
CA VAL A 146 -10.61 0.60 -17.43
C VAL A 146 -9.62 -0.34 -18.09
N HIS A 147 -10.03 -0.91 -19.23
CA HIS A 147 -9.16 -1.68 -20.11
C HIS A 147 -8.51 -0.73 -21.11
N SER A 148 -7.33 -0.20 -20.75
CA SER A 148 -6.59 0.75 -21.58
C SER A 148 -5.11 0.70 -21.22
N PRO A 149 -4.27 0.09 -22.08
CA PRO A 149 -2.83 0.03 -21.84
C PRO A 149 -2.20 1.41 -21.67
N ALA A 150 -2.64 2.40 -22.45
CA ALA A 150 -2.12 3.77 -22.35
C ALA A 150 -2.40 4.42 -20.98
N LEU A 151 -3.59 4.19 -20.41
CA LEU A 151 -3.93 4.73 -19.09
C LEU A 151 -3.25 3.94 -17.97
N ALA A 152 -3.27 2.61 -18.07
CA ALA A 152 -2.65 1.72 -17.09
C ALA A 152 -1.14 1.98 -16.98
N GLU A 153 -0.46 2.16 -18.11
CA GLU A 153 0.95 2.53 -18.20
C GLU A 153 1.23 3.90 -17.56
N ARG A 154 0.33 4.88 -17.71
CA ARG A 154 0.48 6.19 -17.05
C ARG A 154 0.37 6.07 -15.54
N ILE A 155 -0.67 5.37 -15.06
CA ILE A 155 -0.90 5.20 -13.62
C ILE A 155 0.21 4.34 -12.99
N ALA A 156 0.69 3.30 -13.70
CA ALA A 156 1.83 2.50 -13.25
C ALA A 156 3.06 3.36 -12.98
N ARG A 157 3.40 4.28 -13.89
CA ARG A 157 4.52 5.20 -13.69
C ARG A 157 4.32 6.14 -12.51
N ASP A 158 3.11 6.65 -12.31
CA ASP A 158 2.80 7.53 -11.18
C ASP A 158 3.00 6.78 -9.84
N ILE A 159 2.54 5.53 -9.77
CA ILE A 159 2.75 4.64 -8.61
C ILE A 159 4.24 4.35 -8.42
N GLU A 160 4.96 3.97 -9.47
CA GLU A 160 6.39 3.68 -9.41
C GLU A 160 7.22 4.90 -9.00
N GLU A 161 6.86 6.11 -9.46
CA GLU A 161 7.49 7.35 -9.02
C GLU A 161 7.30 7.56 -7.51
N ASN A 162 6.10 7.31 -6.98
CA ASN A 162 5.84 7.37 -5.54
C ASN A 162 6.59 6.27 -4.76
N MET A 163 6.88 5.12 -5.36
CA MET A 163 7.66 4.04 -4.75
C MET A 163 9.17 4.31 -4.69
N ARG A 164 9.68 5.31 -5.42
CA ARG A 164 11.11 5.64 -5.44
C ARG A 164 11.63 5.91 -4.02
N PRO A 165 12.92 5.61 -3.74
CA PRO A 165 13.47 5.73 -2.39
C PRO A 165 13.45 7.18 -1.84
N GLU A 166 13.35 8.18 -2.72
CA GLU A 166 13.15 9.58 -2.36
C GLU A 166 11.72 9.92 -1.88
N ASN A 167 10.75 9.03 -2.11
CA ASN A 167 9.32 9.25 -1.86
C ASN A 167 8.72 8.22 -0.90
N SER A 168 9.28 7.01 -0.86
CA SER A 168 8.82 5.92 0.01
C SER A 168 9.99 5.22 0.68
N TRP A 169 9.73 4.67 1.87
CA TRP A 169 10.59 3.64 2.44
C TRP A 169 10.24 2.30 1.80
N GLN A 170 11.22 1.65 1.18
CA GLN A 170 11.08 0.23 0.85
C GLN A 170 11.27 -0.58 2.12
N VAL A 171 10.28 -1.41 2.46
CA VAL A 171 10.37 -2.31 3.61
C VAL A 171 10.96 -3.63 3.15
N VAL A 172 12.02 -4.08 3.81
CA VAL A 172 12.71 -5.33 3.49
C VAL A 172 12.93 -6.17 4.74
N LEU A 173 13.17 -7.46 4.54
CA LEU A 173 13.70 -8.34 5.57
C LEU A 173 15.20 -8.50 5.34
N ASN A 174 16.00 -8.26 6.37
CA ASN A 174 17.42 -8.55 6.32
C ASN A 174 17.71 -10.05 6.49
N ASP A 175 18.98 -10.44 6.44
CA ASP A 175 19.42 -11.83 6.56
C ASP A 175 19.02 -12.50 7.90
N ALA A 176 18.80 -11.71 8.95
CA ALA A 176 18.30 -12.18 10.25
C ALA A 176 16.76 -12.30 10.30
N GLY A 177 16.07 -11.93 9.22
CA GLY A 177 14.61 -11.89 9.16
C GLY A 177 14.01 -10.73 9.95
N GLU A 178 14.77 -9.68 10.21
CA GLU A 178 14.33 -8.45 10.86
C GLU A 178 13.92 -7.39 9.82
N LEU A 179 13.00 -6.51 10.19
CA LEU A 179 12.50 -5.48 9.27
C LEU A 179 13.46 -4.30 9.19
N GLU A 180 13.70 -3.84 7.96
CA GLU A 180 14.45 -2.62 7.66
C GLU A 180 13.66 -1.73 6.70
N TRP A 181 13.79 -0.42 6.88
CA TRP A 181 13.21 0.61 6.02
C TRP A 181 14.34 1.31 5.28
N HIS A 182 14.35 1.15 3.96
CA HIS A 182 15.37 1.67 3.06
C HIS A 182 14.83 2.90 2.33
N ALA A 183 15.56 4.00 2.33
CA ALA A 183 15.16 5.24 1.67
C ALA A 183 16.37 6.07 1.26
N ARG A 184 16.15 7.08 0.41
CA ARG A 184 17.19 8.02 -0.04
C ARG A 184 16.78 9.46 0.24
N THR A 185 17.70 10.25 0.77
CA THR A 185 17.50 11.70 0.99
C THR A 185 18.71 12.43 0.49
N ASP A 186 18.52 13.41 -0.40
CA ASP A 186 19.60 14.21 -1.00
C ASP A 186 20.76 13.37 -1.59
N GLY A 187 20.41 12.24 -2.20
CA GLY A 187 21.37 11.31 -2.81
C GLY A 187 22.04 10.34 -1.82
N VAL A 188 21.72 10.42 -0.53
CA VAL A 188 22.28 9.55 0.51
C VAL A 188 21.29 8.45 0.87
N ASP A 189 21.71 7.19 0.72
CA ASP A 189 20.94 6.04 1.15
C ASP A 189 20.94 5.91 2.68
N SER A 190 19.79 5.53 3.22
CA SER A 190 19.55 5.36 4.65
C SER A 190 18.79 4.06 4.91
N VAL A 191 19.16 3.40 5.99
CA VAL A 191 18.52 2.17 6.46
C VAL A 191 18.22 2.34 7.94
N VAL A 192 16.98 2.12 8.34
CA VAL A 192 16.59 2.16 9.76
C VAL A 192 15.89 0.86 10.18
N PRO A 193 16.17 0.32 11.39
CA PRO A 193 15.68 -0.99 11.82
C PRO A 193 14.31 -0.93 12.53
N HIS A 194 13.56 0.15 12.32
CA HIS A 194 12.30 0.43 13.02
C HIS A 194 11.46 1.40 12.21
N GLU A 195 10.15 1.48 12.52
CA GLU A 195 9.25 2.42 11.83
C GLU A 195 9.78 3.86 11.93
N PRO A 196 10.12 4.48 10.78
CA PRO A 196 10.72 5.81 10.72
C PRO A 196 9.76 6.90 11.23
N ASP A 197 10.32 8.08 11.55
CA ASP A 197 9.58 9.33 11.85
C ASP A 197 8.41 9.22 12.82
N THR A 198 8.52 8.29 13.78
CA THR A 198 7.49 8.02 14.77
C THR A 198 8.07 8.02 16.18
N SER A 199 7.26 8.45 17.15
CA SER A 199 7.64 8.36 18.55
C SER A 199 7.62 6.90 19.02
N ILE A 200 8.48 6.56 20.00
CA ILE A 200 8.49 5.22 20.63
C ILE A 200 7.08 4.85 21.14
N TRP A 201 6.33 5.81 21.68
CA TRP A 201 4.98 5.60 22.19
C TRP A 201 3.96 5.29 21.08
N THR A 202 4.11 5.90 19.91
CA THR A 202 3.26 5.61 18.74
C THR A 202 3.50 4.17 18.26
N ARG A 203 4.77 3.75 18.19
CA ARG A 203 5.15 2.37 17.80
C ARG A 203 4.64 1.31 18.78
N ILE A 204 4.77 1.55 20.09
CA ILE A 204 4.26 0.63 21.13
C ILE A 204 2.75 0.46 21.04
N LYS A 205 2.00 1.56 20.84
CA LYS A 205 0.55 1.49 20.68
C LYS A 205 0.16 0.71 19.42
N SER A 206 0.81 0.98 18.29
CA SER A 206 0.61 0.24 17.03
C SER A 206 0.83 -1.27 17.23
N TYR A 207 1.97 -1.64 17.82
CA TYR A 207 2.33 -3.04 18.07
C TYR A 207 1.37 -3.76 19.04
N ILE A 208 0.98 -3.13 20.15
CA ILE A 208 0.04 -3.75 21.10
C ILE A 208 -1.31 -4.02 20.42
N PHE A 209 -1.75 -3.13 19.53
CA PHE A 209 -3.03 -3.30 18.87
C PHE A 209 -3.00 -4.22 17.67
N SER A 210 -1.87 -4.37 16.96
CA SER A 210 -1.72 -5.38 15.91
C SER A 210 -1.89 -6.81 16.46
N LEU A 211 -1.74 -7.01 17.78
CA LEU A 211 -2.01 -8.28 18.46
C LEU A 211 -3.50 -8.57 18.67
N PHE A 212 -4.38 -7.56 18.59
CA PHE A 212 -5.83 -7.77 18.68
C PHE A 212 -6.44 -8.01 17.30
N SER A 213 -7.33 -9.00 17.20
CA SER A 213 -8.08 -9.31 15.98
C SER A 213 -9.25 -8.33 15.76
N VAL A 214 -8.93 -7.06 15.51
CA VAL A 214 -9.91 -5.98 15.23
C VAL A 214 -10.12 -5.74 13.73
N GLU A 215 -9.40 -6.45 12.87
CA GLU A 215 -9.43 -6.31 11.39
C GLU A 215 -10.85 -6.31 10.82
N LYS A 216 -11.77 -7.08 11.40
CA LYS A 216 -13.16 -7.18 10.92
C LYS A 216 -13.91 -5.85 10.99
N TYR A 217 -13.43 -4.88 11.77
CA TYR A 217 -14.07 -3.58 12.00
C TYR A 217 -13.28 -2.40 11.39
N LEU A 218 -12.13 -2.68 10.78
CA LEU A 218 -11.16 -1.73 10.24
C LEU A 218 -11.12 -1.79 8.71
#